data_AF-A0A8H7N3E4-F1
#
_entry.id   AF-A0A8H7N3E4-F1
#
_cell.length_a   1.000
_cell.length_b   1.000
_cell.length_c   1.000
_cell.angle_alpha   90.00
_cell.angle_beta   90.00
_cell.angle_gamma   90.00
#
_symmetry.space_group_name_H-M   'P 1'
#
loop_
_entity.id
_entity.type
_entity.pdbx_description
1 polymer ?
#
loop_
_entity_poly.entity_id
_entity_poly.type
_entity_poly.pdbx_seq_one_letter_code
_entity_poly.pdbx_strand_id
1 'polypeptide(L)'
;MEGVSTRPGGPRELPGGAEGQPRRHHLSRERVVCRGDPQVRLARLRARVRDVQPVERRREARGRDRGRRGGNGLNRASAPFEEHWRHRHLLDMDGAGFSGRFIPFLESHSLPHRAALFLAWFDERLQEWQHYVPVDTRLGRGFWAVLDFLSSSEVVVDDAGFRQTGDEMAERIAEQGRDWAKRALRKEDMQIYMFRLLLEYGRVVSDDREALAYTGTGIPDW
;
A
#
# COMPACT_ATOMS: atom_id res chain seq x y z
N MET A 1 -50.57 -26.65 69.30
CA MET A 1 -51.18 -27.66 68.41
C MET A 1 -50.52 -27.47 67.07
N GLU A 2 -49.68 -28.32 66.49
CA GLU A 2 -49.09 -29.66 66.71
C GLU A 2 -47.67 -29.53 66.09
N GLY A 3 -46.59 -30.18 66.52
CA GLY A 3 -46.34 -31.61 66.47
C GLY A 3 -44.93 -31.81 65.87
N VAL A 4 -44.07 -32.50 66.63
CA VAL A 4 -42.64 -32.77 66.44
C VAL A 4 -42.37 -33.79 65.30
N SER A 5 -41.16 -33.83 64.70
CA SER A 5 -40.25 -35.03 64.73
C SER A 5 -39.18 -35.13 63.60
N THR A 6 -37.90 -35.17 64.03
CA THR A 6 -36.74 -36.04 63.64
C THR A 6 -36.32 -36.23 62.18
N ARG A 7 -35.06 -36.41 61.73
CA ARG A 7 -33.66 -36.49 62.25
C ARG A 7 -32.74 -36.55 60.99
N PRO A 8 -31.39 -36.46 61.11
CA PRO A 8 -30.45 -36.23 60.00
C PRO A 8 -29.92 -37.53 59.34
N GLY A 9 -29.43 -37.46 58.10
CA GLY A 9 -28.76 -38.61 57.46
C GLY A 9 -27.99 -38.31 56.17
N GLY A 10 -26.66 -38.44 56.23
CA GLY A 10 -25.82 -39.09 55.21
C GLY A 10 -25.19 -38.22 54.09
N PRO A 11 -23.88 -38.40 53.77
CA PRO A 11 -23.19 -37.66 52.72
C PRO A 11 -23.49 -38.25 51.34
N ARG A 12 -23.60 -37.41 50.31
CA ARG A 12 -23.72 -37.86 48.91
C ARG A 12 -22.53 -37.39 48.10
N GLU A 13 -21.78 -38.39 47.62
CA GLU A 13 -20.69 -38.29 46.66
C GLU A 13 -21.14 -37.73 45.31
N LEU A 14 -20.18 -37.13 44.61
CA LEU A 14 -20.27 -36.48 43.31
C LEU A 14 -20.53 -37.49 42.17
N PRO A 15 -21.10 -37.02 41.05
CA PRO A 15 -20.66 -37.57 39.77
C PRO A 15 -20.29 -36.48 38.75
N GLY A 16 -19.15 -36.72 38.08
CA GLY A 16 -19.03 -36.56 36.64
C GLY A 16 -18.66 -35.18 36.13
N GLY A 17 -17.36 -34.98 35.88
CA GLY A 17 -16.86 -33.86 35.08
C GLY A 17 -17.47 -33.84 33.68
N ALA A 18 -18.04 -32.70 33.31
CA ALA A 18 -18.36 -32.39 31.93
C ALA A 18 -17.13 -31.79 31.26
N GLU A 19 -16.37 -32.63 30.56
CA GLU A 19 -15.37 -32.16 29.59
C GLU A 19 -16.09 -31.36 28.49
N GLY A 20 -15.84 -30.06 28.44
CA GLY A 20 -16.29 -29.19 27.37
C GLY A 20 -15.58 -29.54 26.06
N GLN A 21 -16.32 -30.13 25.12
CA GLN A 21 -15.86 -30.27 23.74
C GLN A 21 -15.62 -28.88 23.12
N PRO A 22 -14.46 -28.61 22.51
CA PRO A 22 -14.23 -27.34 21.84
C PRO A 22 -15.11 -27.28 20.58
N ARG A 23 -15.99 -26.27 20.52
CA ARG A 23 -16.77 -25.95 19.32
C ARG A 23 -15.82 -25.69 18.17
N ARG A 24 -15.73 -26.64 17.23
CA ARG A 24 -15.06 -26.41 15.95
C ARG A 24 -15.86 -25.37 15.19
N HIS A 25 -15.38 -24.13 15.19
CA HIS A 25 -15.81 -23.13 14.23
C HIS A 25 -15.39 -23.60 12.85
N HIS A 26 -16.34 -24.19 12.11
CA HIS A 26 -16.18 -24.41 10.68
C HIS A 26 -16.12 -23.03 10.02
N LEU A 27 -14.91 -22.59 9.68
CA LEU A 27 -14.71 -21.50 8.73
C LEU A 27 -15.30 -21.95 7.40
N SER A 28 -16.49 -21.45 7.10
CA SER A 28 -17.13 -21.55 5.80
C SER A 28 -16.13 -21.08 4.76
N ARG A 29 -15.67 -21.97 3.88
CA ARG A 29 -14.81 -21.59 2.75
C ARG A 29 -15.58 -20.57 1.90
N GLU A 30 -15.21 -19.29 1.99
CA GLU A 30 -15.66 -18.28 1.04
C GLU A 30 -15.32 -18.77 -0.37
N ARG A 31 -16.36 -18.98 -1.18
CA ARG A 31 -16.18 -19.25 -2.60
C ARG A 31 -16.10 -17.91 -3.32
N VAL A 32 -14.88 -17.42 -3.52
CA VAL A 32 -14.62 -16.44 -4.58
C VAL A 32 -14.83 -17.18 -5.90
N VAL A 33 -16.02 -17.01 -6.49
CA VAL A 33 -16.34 -17.61 -7.81
C VAL A 33 -15.76 -16.70 -8.89
N CYS A 34 -14.49 -16.91 -9.22
CA CYS A 34 -13.89 -16.29 -10.40
C CYS A 34 -14.55 -16.89 -11.65
N ARG A 35 -15.01 -16.06 -12.60
CA ARG A 35 -15.46 -16.55 -13.91
C ARG A 35 -14.23 -16.94 -14.74
N GLY A 36 -13.94 -18.23 -14.80
CA GLY A 36 -12.87 -18.81 -15.62
C GLY A 36 -11.62 -19.20 -14.83
N ASP A 37 -10.70 -19.92 -15.47
CA ASP A 37 -9.45 -20.36 -14.85
C ASP A 37 -8.56 -19.16 -14.49
N PRO A 38 -8.21 -18.97 -13.20
CA PRO A 38 -7.35 -17.87 -12.74
C PRO A 38 -5.99 -17.81 -13.46
N GLN A 39 -5.39 -18.95 -13.80
CA GLN A 39 -4.10 -18.99 -14.50
C GLN A 39 -4.25 -18.49 -15.94
N VAL A 40 -5.36 -18.83 -16.60
CA VAL A 40 -5.67 -18.35 -17.96
C VAL A 40 -5.98 -16.86 -17.95
N ARG A 41 -6.71 -16.37 -16.94
CA ARG A 41 -6.98 -14.93 -16.77
C ARG A 41 -5.68 -14.15 -16.56
N LEU A 42 -4.82 -14.63 -15.66
CA LEU A 42 -3.51 -14.02 -15.39
C LEU A 42 -2.61 -14.01 -16.62
N ALA A 43 -2.59 -15.09 -17.40
CA ALA A 43 -1.84 -15.17 -18.65
C ALA A 43 -2.35 -14.15 -19.68
N ARG A 44 -3.67 -13.99 -19.80
CA ARG A 44 -4.29 -12.98 -20.66
C ARG A 44 -3.99 -11.56 -20.19
N LEU A 45 -4.03 -11.30 -18.89
CA LEU A 45 -3.68 -10.00 -18.32
C LEU A 45 -2.23 -9.66 -18.62
N ARG A 46 -1.30 -10.58 -18.35
CA ARG A 46 0.13 -10.40 -18.69
C ARG A 46 0.37 -10.11 -20.16
N ALA A 47 -0.40 -10.75 -21.06
CA ALA A 47 -0.34 -10.47 -22.49
C ALA A 47 -1.00 -9.13 -22.89
N ARG A 48 -1.92 -8.60 -22.07
CA ARG A 48 -2.61 -7.31 -22.27
C ARG A 48 -1.89 -6.13 -21.66
N VAL A 49 -1.04 -6.33 -20.64
CA VAL A 49 -0.18 -5.26 -20.11
C VAL A 49 0.80 -4.88 -21.21
N ARG A 50 0.39 -3.84 -21.95
CA ARG A 50 1.20 -3.15 -22.94
C ARG A 50 1.89 -2.00 -22.22
N ASP A 51 3.18 -1.85 -22.48
CA ASP A 51 4.00 -0.72 -22.04
C ASP A 51 4.41 -0.71 -20.55
N VAL A 52 5.27 -1.65 -20.18
CA VAL A 52 6.28 -1.36 -19.14
C VAL A 52 7.40 -0.60 -19.84
N GLN A 53 7.22 0.70 -20.05
CA GLN A 53 8.30 1.53 -20.57
C GLN A 53 9.22 1.94 -19.40
N PRO A 54 10.51 1.61 -19.47
CA PRO A 54 11.48 2.27 -18.61
C PRO A 54 11.45 3.75 -18.96
N VAL A 55 11.15 4.61 -17.98
CA VAL A 55 11.39 6.05 -18.14
C VAL A 55 12.90 6.25 -18.02
N GLU A 56 13.62 5.95 -19.10
CA GLU A 56 15.06 6.16 -19.19
C GLU A 56 15.34 7.66 -19.32
N ARG A 57 16.16 8.19 -18.41
CA ARG A 57 16.80 9.48 -18.68
C ARG A 57 17.72 9.29 -19.87
N ARG A 58 17.46 10.04 -20.94
CA ARG A 58 18.43 10.28 -22.01
C ARG A 58 19.73 10.75 -21.36
N ARG A 59 20.72 9.85 -21.25
CA ARG A 59 22.10 10.28 -21.02
C ARG A 59 22.51 10.91 -22.34
N GLU A 60 22.59 12.24 -22.39
CA GLU A 60 23.38 12.90 -23.43
C GLU A 60 24.83 12.45 -23.23
N ALA A 61 25.18 11.36 -23.90
CA ALA A 61 26.56 10.96 -24.05
C ALA A 61 27.26 12.05 -24.86
N ARG A 62 27.93 12.97 -24.15
CA ARG A 62 28.92 13.84 -24.76
C ARG A 62 30.02 12.95 -25.34
N GLY A 63 29.96 12.75 -26.66
CA GLY A 63 31.06 12.45 -27.56
C GLY A 63 31.95 11.25 -27.20
N ARG A 64 31.64 10.09 -27.79
CA ARG A 64 32.65 9.27 -28.48
C ARG A 64 31.94 8.32 -29.44
N ASP A 65 31.92 8.75 -30.70
CA ASP A 65 31.56 7.90 -31.82
C ASP A 65 32.54 6.72 -31.89
N ARG A 66 32.05 5.53 -31.57
CA ARG A 66 32.66 4.27 -31.99
C ARG A 66 31.55 3.43 -32.58
N GLY A 67 31.46 3.50 -33.91
CA GLY A 67 30.56 2.68 -34.70
C GLY A 67 30.61 1.21 -34.30
N ARG A 68 29.45 0.65 -34.00
CA ARG A 68 29.25 -0.80 -34.02
C ARG A 68 27.88 -1.12 -34.57
N ARG A 69 27.92 -1.91 -35.64
CA ARG A 69 26.82 -2.45 -36.44
C ARG A 69 25.76 -3.17 -35.62
N GLY A 70 24.51 -3.03 -36.07
CA GLY A 70 23.57 -4.13 -36.27
C GLY A 70 23.11 -4.91 -35.04
N GLY A 71 22.00 -4.46 -34.46
CA GLY A 71 21.16 -5.26 -33.57
C GLY A 71 19.75 -4.66 -33.55
N ASN A 72 18.77 -5.42 -34.04
CA ASN A 72 17.35 -5.06 -34.01
C ASN A 72 16.86 -5.15 -32.55
N GLY A 73 17.08 -4.08 -31.77
CA GLY A 73 16.70 -3.98 -30.37
C GLY A 73 15.85 -2.74 -30.16
N LEU A 74 14.56 -2.96 -29.89
CA LEU A 74 13.52 -2.04 -29.40
C LEU A 74 14.00 -0.63 -29.03
N ASN A 75 14.25 0.22 -30.03
CA ASN A 75 14.43 1.65 -29.82
C ASN A 75 13.05 2.32 -29.83
N ARG A 76 12.20 1.94 -28.86
CA ARG A 76 10.93 2.64 -28.65
C ARG A 76 11.26 3.89 -27.85
N ALA A 77 11.12 5.05 -28.50
CA ALA A 77 11.34 6.34 -27.85
C ALA A 77 10.50 6.41 -26.56
N SER A 78 11.13 6.83 -25.45
CA SER A 78 10.42 7.10 -24.19
C SER A 78 9.25 8.03 -24.47
N ALA A 79 8.04 7.59 -24.14
CA ALA A 79 6.85 8.44 -24.23
C ALA A 79 7.01 9.70 -23.35
N PRO A 80 6.44 10.85 -23.76
CA PRO A 80 6.25 12.00 -22.88
C PRO A 80 5.63 11.57 -21.55
N PHE A 81 6.06 12.19 -20.45
CA PHE A 81 5.63 11.78 -19.11
C PHE A 81 4.11 11.86 -18.94
N GLU A 82 3.50 12.83 -19.60
CA GLU A 82 2.08 13.11 -19.55
C GLU A 82 1.21 12.01 -20.18
N GLU A 83 1.78 11.20 -21.08
CA GLU A 83 1.05 10.09 -21.69
C GLU A 83 0.73 8.98 -20.70
N HIS A 84 1.44 8.91 -19.58
CA HIS A 84 1.21 7.89 -18.54
C HIS A 84 -0.20 8.04 -17.93
N TRP A 85 -0.76 9.25 -17.85
CA TRP A 85 -2.10 9.48 -17.29
C TRP A 85 -3.25 8.89 -18.11
N ARG A 86 -2.98 8.37 -19.32
CA ARG A 86 -3.96 7.63 -20.12
C ARG A 86 -4.23 6.22 -19.57
N HIS A 87 -3.38 5.73 -18.67
CA HIS A 87 -3.48 4.39 -18.11
C HIS A 87 -4.17 4.42 -16.74
N ARG A 88 -5.01 3.42 -16.43
CA ARG A 88 -5.69 3.33 -15.13
C ARG A 88 -4.76 2.89 -13.99
N HIS A 89 -3.72 2.13 -14.30
CA HIS A 89 -2.76 1.63 -13.32
C HIS A 89 -1.35 2.05 -13.73
N LEU A 90 -0.59 2.62 -12.79
CA LEU A 90 0.77 3.07 -13.00
C LEU A 90 1.71 2.35 -12.04
N LEU A 91 2.80 1.79 -12.54
CA LEU A 91 3.83 1.18 -11.70
C LEU A 91 4.95 2.18 -11.45
N ASP A 92 5.15 2.52 -10.19
CA ASP A 92 6.30 3.29 -9.70
C ASP A 92 7.30 2.34 -9.06
N MET A 93 8.56 2.44 -9.48
CA MET A 93 9.67 1.66 -8.95
C MET A 93 10.89 2.56 -8.80
N ASP A 94 11.61 2.36 -7.70
CA ASP A 94 12.85 3.07 -7.43
C ASP A 94 13.98 2.65 -8.39
N GLY A 95 14.84 3.62 -8.70
CA GLY A 95 16.02 3.41 -9.54
C GLY A 95 17.30 3.44 -8.72
N ALA A 96 18.23 4.31 -9.10
CA ALA A 96 19.43 4.59 -8.30
C ALA A 96 19.14 5.30 -6.96
N GLY A 97 17.90 5.76 -6.77
CA GLY A 97 17.39 6.41 -5.57
C GLY A 97 15.86 6.42 -5.62
N PHE A 98 15.24 7.15 -4.70
CA PHE A 98 13.78 7.27 -4.64
C PHE A 98 13.22 7.80 -5.96
N SER A 99 12.05 7.29 -6.37
CA SER A 99 11.39 7.73 -7.60
C SER A 99 10.81 9.13 -7.48
N GLY A 100 11.26 10.05 -8.34
CA GLY A 100 10.67 11.39 -8.46
C GLY A 100 9.32 11.43 -9.20
N ARG A 101 8.85 10.30 -9.75
CA ARG A 101 7.61 10.21 -10.54
C ARG A 101 6.38 9.96 -9.69
N PHE A 102 6.58 9.49 -8.46
CA PHE A 102 5.50 8.99 -7.63
C PHE A 102 4.48 10.07 -7.24
N ILE A 103 4.91 11.27 -6.87
CA ILE A 103 3.99 12.38 -6.55
C ILE A 103 3.15 12.77 -7.78
N PRO A 104 3.72 13.02 -8.97
CA PRO A 104 2.92 13.26 -10.17
C PRO A 104 1.96 12.11 -10.56
N PHE A 105 2.29 10.86 -10.22
CA PHE A 105 1.37 9.74 -10.39
C PHE A 105 0.20 9.81 -9.39
N LEU A 106 0.46 10.16 -8.13
CA LEU A 106 -0.60 10.38 -7.14
C LEU A 106 -1.52 11.54 -7.51
N GLU A 107 -0.99 12.63 -8.06
CA GLU A 107 -1.80 13.80 -8.47
C GLU A 107 -2.72 13.52 -9.67
N SER A 108 -2.53 12.37 -10.32
CA SER A 108 -3.31 11.92 -11.46
C SER A 108 -4.56 11.13 -11.09
N HIS A 109 -5.37 10.81 -12.10
CA HIS A 109 -6.54 9.94 -11.96
C HIS A 109 -6.21 8.45 -12.11
N SER A 110 -4.91 8.11 -12.15
CA SER A 110 -4.43 6.74 -12.29
C SER A 110 -4.04 6.17 -10.93
N LEU A 111 -4.27 4.88 -10.70
CA LEU A 111 -3.88 4.19 -9.48
C LEU A 111 -2.37 3.85 -9.48
N PRO A 112 -1.57 4.43 -8.56
CA PRO A 112 -0.16 4.09 -8.43
C PRO A 112 0.05 2.79 -7.66
N HIS A 113 0.84 1.88 -8.23
CA HIS A 113 1.42 0.70 -7.58
C HIS A 113 2.87 1.04 -7.25
N ARG A 114 3.26 1.01 -5.98
CA ARG A 114 4.59 1.46 -5.54
C ARG A 114 5.46 0.30 -5.09
N ALA A 115 6.58 0.12 -5.79
CA ALA A 115 7.69 -0.74 -5.41
C ALA A 115 8.89 0.13 -4.98
N ALA A 116 8.88 0.58 -3.72
CA ALA A 116 9.95 1.42 -3.18
C ALA A 116 10.92 0.63 -2.29
N LEU A 117 12.20 0.97 -2.40
CA LEU A 117 13.29 0.52 -1.52
C LEU A 117 13.85 1.67 -0.69
N PHE A 118 13.78 2.90 -1.20
CA PHE A 118 14.31 4.08 -0.54
C PHE A 118 13.21 4.83 0.20
N LEU A 119 13.57 5.33 1.38
CA LEU A 119 12.73 6.24 2.14
C LEU A 119 12.69 7.61 1.47
N ALA A 120 11.50 8.19 1.41
CA ALA A 120 11.24 9.54 0.92
C ALA A 120 10.56 10.38 2.00
N TRP A 121 10.67 11.70 1.88
CA TRP A 121 10.16 12.67 2.86
C TRP A 121 8.64 12.58 3.10
N PHE A 122 7.90 12.03 2.14
CA PHE A 122 6.45 11.93 2.16
C PHE A 122 5.92 10.58 2.65
N ASP A 123 6.77 9.60 2.94
CA ASP A 123 6.32 8.23 3.24
C ASP A 123 5.40 8.17 4.46
N GLU A 124 5.74 8.88 5.53
CA GLU A 124 4.91 8.94 6.75
C GLU A 124 3.58 9.68 6.53
N ARG A 125 3.43 10.39 5.42
CA ARG A 125 2.20 11.12 5.08
C ARG A 125 1.26 10.26 4.25
N LEU A 126 1.70 9.11 3.75
CA LEU A 126 0.91 8.29 2.84
C LEU A 126 0.57 6.94 3.45
N GLN A 127 -0.71 6.57 3.35
CA GLN A 127 -1.20 5.30 3.84
C GLN A 127 -1.37 4.32 2.68
N GLU A 128 -0.77 3.14 2.83
CA GLU A 128 -0.95 1.99 1.93
C GLU A 128 -2.43 1.59 1.85
N TRP A 129 -2.88 1.16 0.67
CA TRP A 129 -4.25 0.77 0.33
C TRP A 129 -5.31 1.87 0.44
N GLN A 130 -4.93 3.06 0.89
CA GLN A 130 -5.76 4.25 0.95
C GLN A 130 -5.37 5.26 -0.13
N HIS A 131 -4.07 5.48 -0.34
CA HIS A 131 -3.57 6.44 -1.33
C HIS A 131 -2.86 5.77 -2.52
N TYR A 132 -2.33 4.57 -2.32
CA TYR A 132 -1.61 3.81 -3.34
C TYR A 132 -1.60 2.32 -2.99
N VAL A 133 -1.18 1.47 -3.94
CA VAL A 133 -1.04 0.02 -3.73
C VAL A 133 0.43 -0.32 -3.48
N PRO A 134 0.83 -0.85 -2.30
CA PRO A 134 2.18 -1.33 -2.09
C PRO A 134 2.41 -2.63 -2.85
N VAL A 135 3.54 -2.75 -3.55
CA VAL A 135 3.88 -3.94 -4.33
C VAL A 135 5.34 -4.37 -4.11
N ASP A 136 5.58 -5.68 -4.12
CA ASP A 136 6.92 -6.25 -3.98
C ASP A 136 7.79 -5.92 -5.20
N THR A 137 9.06 -5.58 -4.96
CA THR A 137 10.02 -5.18 -5.99
C THR A 137 10.34 -6.27 -7.00
N ARG A 138 10.11 -7.55 -6.67
CA ARG A 138 10.27 -8.68 -7.60
C ARG A 138 9.11 -8.81 -8.59
N LEU A 139 8.02 -8.07 -8.40
CA LEU A 139 6.82 -8.11 -9.26
C LEU A 139 6.33 -9.54 -9.53
N GLY A 140 6.35 -10.36 -8.48
CA GLY A 140 6.03 -11.79 -8.53
C GLY A 140 4.54 -12.08 -8.66
N ARG A 141 4.13 -13.32 -8.35
CA ARG A 141 2.73 -13.76 -8.46
C ARG A 141 1.74 -12.87 -7.70
N GLY A 142 2.13 -12.36 -6.53
CA GLY A 142 1.30 -11.46 -5.71
C GLY A 142 0.92 -10.17 -6.45
N PHE A 143 1.90 -9.50 -7.06
CA PHE A 143 1.65 -8.29 -7.86
C PHE A 143 0.62 -8.55 -8.97
N TRP A 144 0.80 -9.62 -9.73
CA TRP A 144 -0.10 -9.94 -10.83
C TRP A 144 -1.51 -10.28 -10.36
N ALA A 145 -1.66 -10.95 -9.21
CA ALA A 145 -2.97 -11.26 -8.64
C ALA A 145 -3.70 -10.00 -8.17
N VAL A 146 -2.99 -9.06 -7.53
CA VAL A 146 -3.53 -7.77 -7.10
C VAL A 146 -3.94 -6.92 -8.32
N LEU A 147 -3.08 -6.84 -9.34
CA LEU A 147 -3.40 -6.10 -10.56
C LEU A 147 -4.63 -6.69 -11.27
N ASP A 148 -4.71 -8.01 -11.35
CA ASP A 148 -5.83 -8.73 -11.95
C ASP A 148 -7.13 -8.48 -11.20
N PHE A 149 -7.09 -8.51 -9.86
CA PHE A 149 -8.22 -8.16 -9.03
C PHE A 149 -8.66 -6.70 -9.25
N LEU A 150 -7.73 -5.74 -9.14
CA LEU A 150 -8.03 -4.31 -9.28
C LEU A 150 -8.41 -3.88 -10.71
N SER A 151 -8.11 -4.71 -11.70
CA SER A 151 -8.56 -4.53 -13.09
C SER A 151 -9.88 -5.25 -13.39
N SER A 152 -10.42 -6.02 -12.44
CA SER A 152 -11.61 -6.84 -12.62
C SER A 152 -12.89 -6.08 -12.25
N SER A 153 -13.91 -6.21 -13.09
CA SER A 153 -15.28 -5.78 -12.80
C SER A 153 -16.13 -6.89 -12.16
N GLU A 154 -15.49 -7.94 -11.62
CA GLU A 154 -16.18 -8.97 -10.83
C GLU A 154 -16.59 -8.42 -9.46
N VAL A 155 -17.87 -8.60 -9.12
CA VAL A 155 -18.40 -8.15 -7.83
C VAL A 155 -17.94 -9.10 -6.74
N VAL A 156 -17.21 -8.55 -5.78
CA VAL A 156 -16.90 -9.20 -4.51
C VAL A 156 -17.90 -8.72 -3.47
N VAL A 157 -18.34 -9.67 -2.63
CA VAL A 157 -19.25 -9.42 -1.52
C VAL A 157 -18.50 -9.80 -0.26
N ASP A 158 -18.36 -8.87 0.68
CA ASP A 158 -17.76 -9.17 1.98
C ASP A 158 -18.77 -9.83 2.95
N ASP A 159 -18.29 -10.25 4.11
CA ASP A 159 -19.11 -10.85 5.18
C ASP A 159 -20.25 -9.93 5.65
N ALA A 160 -20.13 -8.61 5.48
CA ALA A 160 -21.14 -7.61 5.82
C ALA A 160 -22.15 -7.36 4.68
N GLY A 161 -22.00 -8.04 3.53
CA GLY A 161 -22.85 -7.88 2.36
C GLY A 161 -22.51 -6.67 1.49
N PHE A 162 -21.40 -5.97 1.75
CA PHE A 162 -20.94 -4.86 0.92
C PHE A 162 -20.48 -5.40 -0.44
N ARG A 163 -21.01 -4.82 -1.51
CA ARG A 163 -20.73 -5.23 -2.90
C ARG A 163 -19.80 -4.19 -3.53
N GLN A 164 -18.66 -4.63 -4.02
CA GLN A 164 -17.71 -3.77 -4.72
C GLN A 164 -16.96 -4.57 -5.78
N THR A 165 -16.66 -3.94 -6.91
CA THR A 165 -15.73 -4.49 -7.91
C THR A 165 -14.30 -4.01 -7.67
N GLY A 166 -13.33 -4.73 -8.22
CA GLY A 166 -11.93 -4.35 -8.08
C GLY A 166 -11.57 -3.05 -8.79
N ASP A 167 -12.19 -2.76 -9.94
CA ASP A 167 -12.02 -1.50 -10.66
C ASP A 167 -12.63 -0.29 -9.93
N GLU A 168 -13.79 -0.44 -9.28
CA GLU A 168 -14.35 0.59 -8.39
C GLU A 168 -13.44 0.86 -7.18
N MET A 169 -12.87 -0.20 -6.60
CA MET A 169 -11.88 -0.07 -5.52
C MET A 169 -10.64 0.67 -6.01
N ALA A 170 -10.15 0.35 -7.20
CA ALA A 170 -8.98 0.99 -7.79
C ALA A 170 -9.19 2.49 -8.01
N GLU A 171 -10.34 2.87 -8.55
CA GLU A 171 -10.73 4.27 -8.75
C GLU A 171 -10.83 5.01 -7.43
N ARG A 172 -11.46 4.41 -6.41
CA ARG A 172 -11.56 5.01 -5.08
C ARG A 172 -10.18 5.31 -4.47
N ILE A 173 -9.24 4.36 -4.55
CA ILE A 173 -7.89 4.55 -4.01
C ILE A 173 -7.16 5.65 -4.80
N ALA A 174 -7.30 5.68 -6.13
CA ALA A 174 -6.66 6.69 -6.97
C ALA A 174 -7.15 8.11 -6.60
N GLU A 175 -8.46 8.32 -6.49
CA GLU A 175 -9.02 9.63 -6.12
C GLU A 175 -8.66 10.03 -4.68
N GLN A 176 -8.66 9.08 -3.73
CA GLN A 176 -8.23 9.34 -2.36
C GLN A 176 -6.76 9.75 -2.29
N GLY A 177 -5.88 9.05 -3.02
CA GLY A 177 -4.47 9.40 -3.12
C GLY A 177 -4.25 10.78 -3.74
N ARG A 178 -5.01 11.10 -4.78
CA ARG A 178 -4.98 12.39 -5.45
C ARG A 178 -5.43 13.55 -4.58
N ASP A 179 -6.58 13.40 -3.93
CA ASP A 179 -7.11 14.42 -3.04
C ASP A 179 -6.19 14.66 -1.84
N TRP A 180 -5.57 13.59 -1.34
CA TRP A 180 -4.59 13.70 -0.27
C TRP A 180 -3.29 14.36 -0.71
N ALA A 181 -2.76 14.00 -1.90
CA ALA A 181 -1.54 14.61 -2.44
C ALA A 181 -1.68 16.14 -2.54
N LYS A 182 -2.83 16.63 -3.01
CA LYS A 182 -3.13 18.07 -3.08
C LYS A 182 -3.19 18.77 -1.73
N ARG A 183 -3.40 18.05 -0.64
CA ARG A 183 -3.56 18.60 0.71
C ARG A 183 -2.28 18.49 1.55
N ALA A 184 -1.55 17.39 1.40
CA ALA A 184 -0.45 17.01 2.30
C ALA A 184 0.92 16.89 1.61
N LEU A 185 0.98 16.92 0.29
CA LEU A 185 2.22 16.78 -0.50
C LEU A 185 2.53 18.03 -1.34
N ARG A 186 2.05 19.20 -0.92
CA ARG A 186 2.29 20.44 -1.65
C ARG A 186 3.75 20.88 -1.51
N LYS A 187 4.14 21.86 -2.32
CA LYS A 187 5.49 22.43 -2.29
C LYS A 187 5.81 23.04 -0.92
N GLU A 188 4.83 23.68 -0.30
CA GLU A 188 4.94 24.27 1.03
C GLU A 188 5.19 23.19 2.09
N ASP A 189 4.51 22.04 1.99
CA ASP A 189 4.67 20.92 2.93
C ASP A 189 6.09 20.34 2.86
N MET A 190 6.65 20.22 1.65
CA MET A 190 8.05 19.80 1.43
C MET A 190 9.04 20.83 2.02
N GLN A 191 8.80 22.12 1.82
CA GLN A 191 9.67 23.18 2.35
C GLN A 191 9.70 23.17 3.88
N ILE A 192 8.53 23.02 4.52
CA ILE A 192 8.42 22.92 5.98
C ILE A 192 9.15 21.66 6.48
N TYR A 193 8.98 20.52 5.81
CA TYR A 193 9.70 19.29 6.15
C TYR A 193 11.22 19.49 6.09
N MET A 194 11.73 20.02 4.98
CA MET A 194 13.17 20.25 4.81
C MET A 194 13.72 21.25 5.82
N PHE A 195 12.98 22.33 6.10
CA PHE A 195 13.36 23.31 7.11
C PHE A 195 13.48 22.65 8.50
N ARG A 196 12.45 21.91 8.92
CA ARG A 196 12.45 21.23 10.22
C ARG A 196 13.55 20.16 10.30
N LEU A 197 13.78 19.42 9.22
CA LEU A 197 14.86 18.44 9.13
C LEU A 197 16.23 19.08 9.37
N LEU A 198 16.50 20.22 8.72
CA LEU A 198 17.77 20.93 8.88
C LEU A 198 17.94 21.53 10.28
N LEU A 199 16.86 22.02 10.90
CA LEU A 199 16.89 22.48 12.29
C LEU A 199 17.21 21.34 13.27
N GLU A 200 16.52 20.21 13.15
CA GLU A 200 16.78 19.04 14.01
C GLU A 200 18.18 18.47 13.78
N TYR A 201 18.63 18.41 12.52
CA TYR A 201 20.00 18.01 12.20
C TYR A 201 21.01 18.94 12.86
N GLY A 202 20.82 20.26 12.77
CA GLY A 202 21.67 21.25 13.44
C GLY A 202 21.69 21.07 14.96
N ARG A 203 20.54 20.80 15.58
CA ARG A 203 20.44 20.51 17.01
C ARG A 203 21.18 19.22 17.40
N VAL A 204 21.06 18.15 16.60
CA VAL A 204 21.69 16.85 16.88
C VAL A 204 23.21 16.90 16.77
N VAL A 205 23.74 17.67 15.81
CA VAL A 205 25.19 17.77 15.57
C VAL A 205 25.86 18.82 16.47
N SER A 206 25.09 19.72 17.10
CA SER A 206 25.63 20.74 18.00
C SER A 206 26.25 20.13 19.26
N ASP A 207 27.41 20.64 19.66
CA ASP A 207 28.05 20.28 20.94
C ASP A 207 27.21 20.74 22.14
N ASP A 208 26.44 21.82 22.00
CA ASP A 208 25.55 22.39 23.03
C ASP A 208 24.08 21.92 22.86
N ARG A 209 23.88 20.72 22.34
CA ARG A 209 22.55 20.13 22.05
C ARG A 209 21.61 20.09 23.27
N GLU A 210 22.16 20.05 24.48
CA GLU A 210 21.41 19.95 25.74
C GLU A 210 20.72 21.27 26.10
N ALA A 211 21.32 22.41 25.74
CA ALA A 211 20.71 23.74 25.93
C ALA A 211 19.68 24.09 24.82
N LEU A 212 19.74 23.41 23.68
CA LEU A 212 18.85 23.63 22.53
C LEU A 212 17.55 22.80 22.58
N ALA A 213 17.38 21.96 23.60
CA ALA A 213 16.16 21.17 23.76
C ALA A 213 14.99 22.03 24.28
N TYR A 214 13.78 21.80 23.76
CA TYR A 214 12.58 22.40 24.34
C TYR A 214 12.31 21.78 25.71
N THR A 215 12.69 22.48 26.78
CA THR A 215 12.26 22.15 28.14
C THR A 215 10.84 22.73 28.30
N GLY A 216 9.82 21.88 28.34
CA GLY A 216 8.40 22.26 28.38
C GLY A 216 7.93 23.03 29.64
N THR A 217 8.81 23.77 30.31
CA THR A 217 8.56 24.55 31.53
C THR A 217 7.88 25.90 31.25
N GLY A 218 7.14 26.01 30.15
CA GLY A 218 6.46 27.24 29.71
C GLY A 218 4.95 27.10 29.58
N ILE A 219 4.33 26.05 30.11
CA ILE A 219 2.87 26.00 30.30
C ILE A 219 2.60 26.67 31.65
N PRO A 220 1.96 27.84 31.70
CA PRO A 220 1.55 28.41 32.97
C PRO A 220 0.42 27.57 33.54
N ASP A 221 0.50 27.26 34.83
CA ASP A 221 -0.62 26.72 35.61
C ASP A 221 -1.66 27.84 35.80
N TRP A 222 -2.56 28.04 34.84
CA TRP A 222 -3.82 28.77 35.04
C TRP A 222 -4.96 28.14 34.25
#